data_AF-A0A925SJ09-F1
#
_entry.id   AF-A0A925SJ09-F1
#
_cell.length_a   1.000
_cell.length_b   1.000
_cell.length_c   1.000
_cell.angle_alpha   90.00
_cell.angle_beta   90.00
_cell.angle_gamma   90.00
#
_symmetry.space_group_name_H-M   'P 1'
#
loop_
_entity.id
_entity.type
_entity.pdbx_description
1 polymer ?
#
loop_
_entity_poly.entity_id
_entity_poly.type
_entity_poly.pdbx_seq_one_letter_code
_entity_poly.pdbx_strand_id
1 'polypeptide(L)'
;MSTAASLDRPKRWDAPFSTDTSEADVARVLRYSPFREMKLESFPRSAALPDILRNDTAIRTFAKGEIIVREGDYGTSAFLILQGAARVVLPPGLPPAQVGRRER
;
A
#
# COMPACT_ATOMS: atom_id res chain seq x y z
N MET A 1 41.07 -23.05 -2.27
CA MET A 1 39.67 -23.55 -2.21
C MET A 1 38.79 -22.36 -1.90
N SER A 2 37.91 -21.97 -2.83
CA SER A 2 36.99 -20.84 -2.64
C SER A 2 35.76 -21.34 -1.90
N THR A 3 35.56 -20.87 -0.67
CA THR A 3 34.37 -21.18 0.13
C THR A 3 33.18 -20.45 -0.48
N ALA A 4 32.24 -21.19 -1.07
CA ALA A 4 30.97 -20.62 -1.49
C ALA A 4 30.25 -20.07 -0.26
N ALA A 5 30.03 -18.75 -0.20
CA ALA A 5 29.23 -18.14 0.84
C ALA A 5 27.80 -18.70 0.74
N SER A 6 27.31 -19.30 1.83
CA SER A 6 25.92 -19.70 1.97
C SER A 6 25.03 -18.46 1.85
N LEU A 7 24.38 -18.30 0.70
CA LEU A 7 23.35 -17.29 0.48
C LEU A 7 22.18 -17.61 1.41
N ASP A 8 22.07 -16.87 2.50
CA ASP A 8 20.95 -17.01 3.43
C ASP A 8 19.64 -16.67 2.70
N ARG A 9 18.59 -17.46 2.94
CA ARG A 9 17.33 -17.29 2.21
C ARG A 9 16.68 -15.98 2.67
N PRO A 10 16.29 -15.08 1.75
CA PRO A 10 15.60 -13.86 2.12
C PRO A 10 14.34 -14.17 2.93
N LYS A 11 14.22 -13.53 4.09
CA LYS A 11 13.00 -13.55 4.90
C LYS A 11 11.99 -12.57 4.29
N ARG A 12 10.72 -12.79 4.61
CA ARG A 12 9.58 -12.08 4.00
C ARG A 12 9.73 -10.55 4.02
N TRP A 13 10.19 -9.99 5.14
CA TRP A 13 10.28 -8.55 5.35
C TRP A 13 11.71 -8.02 5.36
N ASP A 14 12.65 -8.75 4.75
CA ASP A 14 14.01 -8.22 4.52
C ASP A 14 13.98 -6.97 3.61
N ALA A 15 12.95 -6.84 2.76
CA ALA A 15 12.66 -5.65 1.98
C ALA A 15 11.19 -5.23 2.18
N PRO A 16 10.88 -4.36 3.16
CA PRO A 16 9.52 -3.90 3.40
C PRO A 16 9.04 -2.96 2.26
N PHE A 17 7.73 -2.86 2.09
CA PHE A 17 7.09 -1.98 1.12
C PHE A 17 7.40 -0.50 1.36
N SER A 18 7.56 -0.11 2.63
CA SER A 18 8.01 1.22 3.03
C SER A 18 8.75 1.14 4.37
N THR A 19 9.71 2.04 4.56
CA THR A 19 10.42 2.23 5.82
C THR A 19 9.78 3.29 6.72
N ASP A 20 8.74 3.97 6.23
CA ASP A 20 8.22 5.20 6.86
C ASP A 20 7.00 4.93 7.74
N THR A 21 6.46 3.70 7.72
CA THR A 21 5.29 3.31 8.52
C THR A 21 5.71 3.07 9.98
N SER A 22 5.32 3.99 10.87
CA SER A 22 5.62 3.92 12.29
C SER A 22 4.65 3.00 13.07
N GLU A 23 5.01 2.63 14.30
CA GLU A 23 4.08 1.91 15.21
C GLU A 23 2.82 2.71 15.52
N ALA A 24 2.96 4.04 15.64
CA ALA A 24 1.82 4.93 15.88
C ALA A 24 0.87 4.95 14.68
N ASP A 25 1.42 4.87 13.47
CA ASP A 25 0.64 4.74 12.24
C ASP A 25 -0.11 3.42 12.17
N VAL A 26 0.55 2.30 12.48
CA VAL A 26 -0.11 0.98 12.54
C VAL A 26 -1.26 1.00 13.55
N ALA A 27 -1.00 1.51 14.76
CA ALA A 27 -2.02 1.64 15.81
C ALA A 27 -3.20 2.53 15.37
N ARG A 28 -2.96 3.55 14.55
CA ARG A 28 -3.99 4.40 13.96
C ARG A 28 -4.79 3.64 12.89
N VAL A 29 -4.13 2.93 11.97
CA VAL A 29 -4.78 2.14 10.90
C VAL A 29 -5.68 1.07 11.48
N LEU A 30 -5.26 0.39 12.56
CA LEU A 30 -6.04 -0.64 13.25
C LEU A 30 -7.39 -0.13 13.81
N ARG A 31 -7.60 1.19 13.92
CA ARG A 31 -8.87 1.78 14.37
C ARG A 31 -9.91 1.93 13.25
N TYR A 32 -9.53 1.73 11.99
CA TYR A 32 -10.42 1.85 10.84
C TYR A 32 -10.98 0.48 10.45
N SER A 33 -12.20 0.46 9.90
CA SER A 33 -12.70 -0.71 9.17
C SER A 33 -11.89 -0.88 7.88
N PRO A 34 -11.57 -2.12 7.46
CA PRO A 34 -12.01 -3.39 8.05
C PRO A 34 -11.14 -3.88 9.23
N PHE A 35 -9.98 -3.26 9.48
CA PHE A 35 -8.99 -3.80 10.42
C PHE A 35 -9.49 -3.93 11.86
N ARG A 36 -10.24 -2.95 12.36
CA ARG A 36 -10.82 -3.00 13.71
C ARG A 36 -11.83 -4.14 13.91
N GLU A 37 -12.38 -4.65 12.82
CA GLU A 37 -13.40 -5.70 12.79
C GLU A 37 -12.77 -7.09 12.57
N MET A 38 -11.46 -7.15 12.28
CA MET A 38 -10.73 -8.40 12.11
C MET A 38 -10.36 -9.03 13.46
N LYS A 39 -10.35 -10.36 13.48
CA LYS A 39 -9.85 -11.15 14.61
C LYS A 39 -8.33 -11.28 14.52
N LEU A 40 -7.60 -10.56 15.38
CA LEU A 40 -6.13 -10.52 15.34
C LEU A 40 -5.53 -11.91 15.57
N GLU A 41 -6.18 -12.74 16.37
CA GLU A 41 -5.78 -14.11 16.68
C GLU A 41 -5.87 -15.07 15.49
N SER A 42 -6.59 -14.70 14.43
CA SER A 42 -6.65 -15.49 13.18
C SER A 42 -5.38 -15.36 12.34
N PHE A 43 -4.50 -14.41 12.66
CA PHE A 43 -3.24 -14.20 11.96
C PHE A 43 -2.12 -15.03 12.63
N PRO A 44 -1.30 -15.76 11.86
CA PRO A 44 -0.22 -16.54 12.43
C PRO A 44 0.88 -15.61 12.97
N ARG A 45 1.64 -16.08 13.98
CA ARG A 45 2.73 -15.29 14.60
C ARG A 45 3.80 -14.82 13.61
N SER A 46 4.03 -15.57 12.52
CA SER A 46 4.97 -15.18 11.46
C SER A 46 4.44 -14.08 10.53
N ALA A 47 3.17 -13.69 10.68
CA ALA A 47 2.48 -12.72 9.85
C ALA A 47 1.33 -12.08 10.65
N ALA A 48 1.61 -11.57 11.84
CA ALA A 48 0.58 -10.90 12.64
C ALA A 48 0.08 -9.65 11.90
N LEU A 49 -1.20 -9.31 12.04
CA LEU A 49 -1.80 -8.17 11.33
C LEU A 49 -1.03 -6.84 11.51
N PRO A 50 -0.59 -6.45 12.73
CA PRO A 50 0.20 -5.23 12.89
C PRO A 50 1.49 -5.25 12.07
N ASP A 51 2.17 -6.40 12.02
CA ASP A 51 3.42 -6.53 11.27
C ASP A 51 3.17 -6.53 9.75
N ILE A 52 2.09 -7.15 9.28
CA ILE A 52 1.66 -7.04 7.88
C ILE A 52 1.42 -5.57 7.53
N LEU A 53 0.66 -4.84 8.35
CA LEU A 53 0.38 -3.42 8.10
C LEU A 53 1.67 -2.60 8.08
N ARG A 54 2.60 -2.87 9.01
CA ARG A 54 3.87 -2.17 9.08
C ARG A 54 4.74 -2.39 7.85
N ASN A 55 4.85 -3.64 7.41
CA ASN A 55 5.85 -4.03 6.42
C ASN A 55 5.32 -4.10 4.98
N ASP A 56 4.02 -4.34 4.80
CA ASP A 56 3.43 -4.56 3.47
C ASP A 56 2.58 -3.36 3.02
N THR A 57 2.52 -2.28 3.80
CA THR A 57 1.71 -1.08 3.47
C THR A 57 2.47 0.23 3.71
N ALA A 58 1.93 1.32 3.15
CA ALA A 58 2.39 2.68 3.40
C ALA A 58 1.18 3.61 3.50
N ILE A 59 1.28 4.64 4.35
CA ILE A 59 0.29 5.72 4.39
C ILE A 59 0.70 6.80 3.39
N ARG A 60 -0.25 7.18 2.53
CA ARG A 60 -0.07 8.23 1.53
C ARG A 60 -1.11 9.32 1.77
N THR A 61 -0.69 10.57 1.60
CA THR A 61 -1.57 11.75 1.65
C THR A 61 -1.61 12.37 0.27
N PHE A 62 -2.81 12.73 -0.20
CA PHE A 62 -3.03 13.36 -1.50
C PHE A 62 -3.74 14.71 -1.30
N ALA A 63 -3.35 15.70 -2.08
CA ALA A 63 -4.00 17.00 -2.10
C ALA A 63 -5.36 16.95 -2.80
N LYS A 64 -6.21 17.95 -2.55
CA LYS A 64 -7.50 18.07 -3.24
C LYS A 64 -7.28 18.21 -4.75
N GLY A 65 -7.89 17.31 -5.52
CA GLY A 65 -7.78 17.29 -6.99
C GLY A 65 -6.55 16.55 -7.51
N GLU A 66 -5.70 16.01 -6.64
CA GLU A 66 -4.58 15.17 -7.04
C GLU A 66 -5.06 13.82 -7.58
N ILE A 67 -4.38 13.33 -8.62
CA ILE A 67 -4.68 12.05 -9.27
C ILE A 67 -3.95 10.94 -8.52
N ILE A 68 -4.71 9.99 -7.95
CA ILE A 68 -4.19 8.85 -7.20
C ILE A 68 -3.80 7.70 -8.16
N VAL A 69 -4.71 7.34 -9.08
CA VAL A 69 -4.53 6.27 -10.08
C VAL A 69 -5.05 6.76 -11.42
N ARG A 70 -4.40 6.35 -12.52
CA ARG A 70 -4.85 6.62 -13.90
C ARG A 70 -5.23 5.32 -14.58
N GLU A 71 -6.34 5.33 -15.30
CA GLU A 71 -6.81 4.18 -16.07
C GLU A 71 -5.77 3.75 -17.12
N GLY A 72 -5.36 2.48 -17.09
CA GLY A 72 -4.38 1.92 -18.02
C GLY A 72 -2.93 2.04 -17.58
N ASP A 73 -2.64 2.72 -16.46
CA ASP A 73 -1.32 2.64 -15.83
C ASP A 73 -1.17 1.27 -15.14
N TYR A 74 0.06 0.73 -15.15
CA TYR A 74 0.35 -0.52 -14.45
C TYR A 74 0.31 -0.31 -12.94
N GLY A 75 -0.66 -0.93 -12.27
CA GLY A 75 -0.84 -0.82 -10.82
C GLY A 75 -0.20 -2.00 -10.07
N THR A 76 0.59 -1.70 -9.03
CA THR A 76 1.18 -2.69 -8.11
C THR A 76 0.59 -2.60 -6.70
N SER A 77 -0.38 -1.72 -6.48
CA SER A 77 -0.91 -1.39 -5.15
C SER A 77 -2.43 -1.30 -5.16
N ALA A 78 -3.02 -1.67 -4.03
CA ALA A 78 -4.42 -1.39 -3.70
C ALA A 78 -4.47 -0.29 -2.64
N PHE A 79 -5.55 0.49 -2.61
CA PHE A 79 -5.73 1.61 -1.69
C PHE A 79 -6.96 1.42 -0.82
N LEU A 80 -6.83 1.78 0.46
CA LEU A 80 -7.93 1.94 1.40
C LEU A 80 -8.01 3.42 1.79
N ILE A 81 -9.17 4.03 1.64
CA ILE A 81 -9.38 5.42 2.07
C ILE A 81 -9.56 5.44 3.59
N LEU A 82 -8.54 5.93 4.31
CA LEU A 82 -8.62 6.11 5.77
C LEU A 82 -9.39 7.39 6.16
N GLN A 83 -9.26 8.45 5.36
CA GLN A 83 -9.93 9.73 5.60
C GLN A 83 -10.14 10.48 4.28
N GLY A 84 -11.28 11.17 4.17
CA GLY A 84 -11.66 11.94 2.98
C GLY A 84 -12.46 11.11 1.98
N ALA A 85 -12.45 11.53 0.72
CA ALA A 85 -13.14 10.85 -0.37
C ALA A 85 -12.34 10.99 -1.67
N ALA A 86 -12.39 9.96 -2.50
CA ALA A 86 -11.87 9.97 -3.86
C ALA A 86 -13.03 9.87 -4.85
N ARG A 87 -12.87 10.47 -6.04
CA ARG A 87 -13.82 10.32 -7.15
C ARG A 87 -13.25 9.36 -8.18
N VAL A 88 -14.01 8.31 -8.48
CA VAL A 88 -13.74 7.44 -9.62
C VAL A 88 -14.43 8.04 -10.84
N VAL A 89 -13.68 8.21 -11.93
CA VAL A 89 -14.22 8.65 -13.23
C VAL A 89 -14.18 7.46 -14.18
N LEU A 90 -15.34 7.10 -14.71
CA LEU A 90 -15.54 5.99 -15.64
C LEU A 90 -15.68 6.53 -17.08
N PRO A 91 -15.63 5.66 -18.11
CA PRO A 91 -15.81 6.05 -19.50
C PRO A 91 -17.02 6.98 -19.72
N PRO A 92 -16.88 8.04 -20.55
CA PRO A 92 -15.78 8.29 -21.48
C PRO A 92 -14.48 8.84 -20.83
N GLY A 93 -14.43 8.99 -19.50
CA GLY A 93 -13.21 9.36 -18.78
C GLY A 93 -12.92 10.87 -18.77
N LEU A 94 -11.72 11.22 -18.33
CA LEU A 94 -11.19 12.59 -18.44
C LEU A 94 -10.35 12.72 -19.72
N PRO A 95 -10.31 13.90 -20.37
CA PRO A 95 -9.41 14.19 -21.48
C PRO A 95 -7.96 13.79 -21.16
N PRO A 96 -7.21 13.18 -22.11
CA PRO A 96 -5.83 12.72 -21.88
C PRO A 96 -4.92 13.79 -21.27
N ALA A 97 -5.04 15.04 -21.73
CA ALA A 97 -4.26 16.16 -21.23
C ALA A 97 -4.49 16.45 -19.73
N GLN A 98 -5.72 16.27 -19.22
CA GLN A 98 -6.05 16.48 -17.80
C GLN A 98 -5.47 15.40 -16.89
N VAL A 99 -5.21 14.21 -17.44
CA VAL A 99 -4.49 13.13 -16.77
C VAL A 99 -3.01 13.08 -17.15
N GLY A 100 -2.45 14.18 -17.66
CA GLY A 100 -1.02 14.31 -17.94
C GLY A 100 -0.51 13.41 -19.07
N ARG A 101 -1.40 12.90 -19.93
CA ARG A 101 -1.04 12.15 -21.14
C ARG A 101 -0.97 13.09 -22.34
N ARG A 102 0.04 12.89 -23.19
CA ARG A 102 0.10 13.52 -24.52
C ARG A 102 -0.76 12.74 -25.49
N GLU A 103 -1.52 13.44 -26.33
CA GLU A 103 -2.17 12.82 -27.49
C GLU A 103 -1.08 12.26 -28.42
N ARG A 104 -1.30 11.04 -28.91
CA ARG A 104 -0.39 10.40 -29.88
C ARG A 104 -0.68 10.91 -31.27
#